data_AF-A0A381NGQ4-F1
#
_entry.id   AF-A0A381NGQ4-F1
#
_cell.length_a   1.000
_cell.length_b   1.000
_cell.length_c   1.000
_cell.angle_alpha   90.00
_cell.angle_beta   90.00
_cell.angle_gamma   90.00
#
_symmetry.space_group_name_H-M   'P 1'
#
loop_
_entity.id
_entity.type
_entity.pdbx_description
1 polymer ?
#
loop_
_entity_poly.entity_id
_entity_poly.type
_entity_poly.pdbx_seq_one_letter_code
_entity_poly.pdbx_strand_id
1 'polypeptide(L)'
;MSLNVPANREAFRDDEQGYIERFSMTPEQKEAVINRDWLSMIQLGGNIYYIFKIAIFDGFSMQKISGLMSNISEEDFKEIMVTGGKDEMGNPRHMNRNIEENDE
;
A
#
# COMPACT_ATOMS: atom_id res chain seq x y z
N MET A 1 -18.22 3.35 -5.00
CA MET A 1 -17.26 3.97 -4.06
C MET A 1 -16.94 5.39 -4.54
N SER A 2 -16.72 6.33 -3.61
CA SER A 2 -16.75 7.77 -3.88
C SER A 2 -15.71 8.27 -4.90
N LEU A 3 -14.46 7.79 -4.84
CA LEU A 3 -13.35 8.27 -5.69
C LEU A 3 -13.42 7.83 -7.16
N ASN A 4 -14.42 7.02 -7.54
CA ASN A 4 -14.67 6.71 -8.95
C ASN A 4 -15.19 7.94 -9.72
N VAL A 5 -15.83 8.88 -9.03
CA VAL A 5 -16.41 10.10 -9.64
C VAL A 5 -15.33 11.19 -9.74
N PRO A 6 -15.13 11.83 -10.91
CA PRO A 6 -14.11 12.88 -11.07
C PRO A 6 -14.24 14.05 -10.08
N ALA A 7 -15.43 14.62 -9.93
CA ALA A 7 -15.68 15.74 -9.01
C ALA A 7 -15.34 15.38 -7.54
N ASN A 8 -15.50 14.11 -7.16
CA ASN A 8 -15.15 13.65 -5.82
C ASN A 8 -13.64 13.56 -5.62
N ARG A 9 -12.87 13.29 -6.68
CA ARG A 9 -11.40 13.34 -6.63
C ARG A 9 -10.91 14.77 -6.51
N GLU A 10 -11.55 15.72 -7.19
CA GLU A 10 -11.26 17.15 -7.02
C GLU A 10 -11.53 17.59 -5.58
N ALA A 11 -12.73 17.29 -5.05
CA ALA A 11 -13.06 17.61 -3.67
C ALA A 11 -12.13 16.96 -2.64
N PHE A 12 -11.71 15.71 -2.86
CA PHE A 12 -10.73 15.02 -2.00
C PHE A 12 -9.32 15.65 -2.12
N ARG A 13 -8.95 16.18 -3.28
CA ARG A 13 -7.67 16.88 -3.49
C ARG A 13 -7.63 18.24 -2.81
N ASP A 14 -8.75 18.97 -2.85
CA ASP A 14 -8.83 20.34 -2.34
C ASP A 14 -8.87 20.38 -0.81
N ASP A 15 -9.57 19.43 -0.17
CA ASP A 15 -9.66 19.31 1.28
C ASP A 15 -9.87 17.84 1.66
N GLU A 16 -8.76 17.11 1.74
CA GLU A 16 -8.78 15.69 2.10
C GLU A 16 -9.44 15.45 3.48
N GLN A 17 -9.05 16.24 4.49
CA GLN A 17 -9.57 16.06 5.85
C GLN A 17 -11.08 16.35 5.91
N GLY A 18 -11.54 17.47 5.38
CA GLY A 18 -12.97 17.79 5.33
C GLY A 18 -13.77 16.86 4.42
N TYR A 19 -13.13 16.25 3.41
CA TYR A 19 -13.79 15.25 2.57
C TYR A 19 -14.00 13.93 3.32
N ILE A 20 -13.01 13.42 4.06
CA ILE A 20 -13.17 12.17 4.84
C ILE A 20 -14.14 12.33 6.01
N GLU A 21 -14.28 13.53 6.57
CA GLU A 21 -15.27 13.84 7.63
C GLU A 21 -16.73 13.58 7.19
N ARG A 22 -16.99 13.50 5.89
CA ARG A 22 -18.31 13.17 5.34
C ARG A 22 -18.70 11.70 5.51
N PHE A 23 -17.75 10.83 5.88
CA PHE A 23 -17.94 9.40 6.01
C PHE A 23 -17.96 8.98 7.47
N SER A 24 -18.81 8.00 7.81
CA SER A 24 -18.86 7.39 9.14
C SER A 24 -17.66 6.47 9.37
N MET A 25 -16.52 7.06 9.70
CA MET A 25 -15.26 6.38 10.01
C MET A 25 -14.83 6.67 11.45
N THR A 26 -14.13 5.73 12.08
CA THR A 26 -13.51 5.97 13.38
C THR A 26 -12.34 6.96 13.24
N PRO A 27 -11.91 7.63 14.32
CA PRO A 27 -10.74 8.51 14.28
C PRO A 27 -9.48 7.82 13.72
N GLU A 28 -9.25 6.57 14.11
CA GLU A 28 -8.08 5.78 13.70
C GLU A 28 -8.13 5.45 12.20
N GLN A 29 -9.31 5.15 11.66
CA GLN A 29 -9.49 4.91 10.22
C GLN A 29 -9.23 6.17 9.40
N LYS A 30 -9.68 7.33 9.90
CA LYS A 30 -9.44 8.63 9.25
C LYS A 30 -7.95 8.96 9.25
N GLU A 31 -7.29 8.78 10.39
CA GLU A 31 -5.85 9.00 10.52
C GLU A 31 -5.05 8.08 9.59
N ALA A 32 -5.40 6.80 9.52
CA ALA A 32 -4.74 5.86 8.60
C ALA A 32 -4.85 6.33 7.14
N VAL A 33 -6.02 6.81 6.70
CA VAL A 33 -6.22 7.37 5.36
C VAL A 33 -5.35 8.60 5.13
N ILE A 34 -5.41 9.60 6.01
CA ILE A 34 -4.65 10.85 5.88
C ILE A 34 -3.14 10.57 5.78
N ASN A 35 -2.64 9.71 6.66
CA ASN A 35 -1.21 9.40 6.74
C ASN A 35 -0.74 8.39 5.68
N ARG A 36 -1.66 7.90 4.84
CA ARG A 36 -1.39 6.81 3.88
C ARG A 36 -0.78 5.58 4.55
N ASP A 37 -1.21 5.28 5.77
CA ASP A 37 -0.83 4.06 6.47
C ASP A 37 -1.64 2.88 5.92
N TRP A 38 -1.15 2.35 4.80
CA TRP A 38 -1.79 1.27 4.05
C TRP A 38 -2.01 0.02 4.89
N LEU A 39 -1.06 -0.31 5.78
CA LEU A 39 -1.15 -1.49 6.64
C LEU A 39 -2.24 -1.28 7.70
N SER A 40 -2.26 -0.12 8.36
CA SER A 40 -3.31 0.22 9.33
C SER A 40 -4.69 0.26 8.68
N MET A 41 -4.83 0.77 7.45
CA MET A 41 -6.12 0.74 6.74
C MET A 41 -6.67 -0.69 6.59
N ILE A 42 -5.80 -1.68 6.32
CA ILE A 42 -6.19 -3.09 6.24
C ILE A 42 -6.55 -3.65 7.62
N GLN A 43 -5.71 -3.39 8.63
CA GLN A 43 -5.91 -3.87 10.00
C GLN A 43 -7.20 -3.32 10.63
N LEU A 44 -7.59 -2.10 10.27
CA LEU A 44 -8.82 -1.43 10.71
C LEU A 44 -10.07 -1.84 9.92
N GLY A 45 -9.99 -2.92 9.13
CA GLY A 45 -11.12 -3.54 8.42
C GLY A 45 -11.32 -3.06 6.98
N GLY A 46 -10.39 -2.27 6.44
CA GLY A 46 -10.41 -1.87 5.05
C GLY A 46 -10.11 -3.05 4.12
N ASN A 47 -10.81 -3.08 2.97
CA ASN A 47 -10.54 -4.07 1.93
C ASN A 47 -9.54 -3.50 0.91
N ILE A 48 -8.51 -4.29 0.54
CA ILE A 48 -7.42 -3.82 -0.34
C ILE A 48 -7.90 -3.29 -1.70
N TYR A 49 -8.94 -3.87 -2.30
CA TYR A 49 -9.48 -3.40 -3.58
C TYR A 49 -10.11 -2.00 -3.47
N TYR A 50 -10.56 -1.65 -2.25
CA TYR A 50 -11.12 -0.35 -1.96
C TYR A 50 -10.04 0.67 -1.64
N ILE A 51 -9.08 0.29 -0.78
CA ILE A 51 -7.91 1.11 -0.43
C ILE A 51 -7.09 1.47 -1.67
N PHE A 52 -6.97 0.54 -2.63
CA PHE A 52 -6.23 0.79 -3.87
C PHE A 52 -6.79 1.96 -4.70
N LYS A 53 -8.05 2.38 -4.51
CA LYS A 53 -8.56 3.59 -5.16
C LYS A 53 -7.94 4.87 -4.63
N ILE A 54 -7.53 4.89 -3.36
CA ILE A 54 -6.77 6.00 -2.76
C ILE A 54 -5.34 5.96 -3.35
N ALA A 55 -4.71 4.78 -3.38
CA ALA A 55 -3.38 4.63 -3.99
C ALA A 55 -3.35 5.07 -5.47
N ILE A 56 -4.35 4.69 -6.27
CA ILE A 56 -4.49 5.16 -7.67
C ILE A 56 -4.65 6.68 -7.73
N PHE A 57 -5.41 7.27 -6.81
CA PHE A 57 -5.59 8.71 -6.74
C PHE A 57 -4.24 9.44 -6.51
N ASP A 58 -3.35 8.85 -5.72
CA ASP A 58 -1.98 9.34 -5.49
C ASP A 58 -0.97 8.93 -6.59
N GLY A 59 -1.41 8.19 -7.60
CA GLY A 59 -0.56 7.69 -8.68
C GLY A 59 0.36 6.52 -8.28
N PHE A 60 0.03 5.79 -7.20
CA PHE A 60 0.82 4.66 -6.73
C PHE A 60 0.40 3.35 -7.39
N SER A 61 1.40 2.51 -7.68
CA SER A 61 1.20 1.14 -8.16
C SER A 61 0.84 0.20 -7.01
N MET A 62 0.25 -0.97 -7.32
CA MET A 62 0.00 -2.01 -6.32
C MET A 62 1.32 -2.53 -5.70
N GLN A 63 2.37 -2.60 -6.51
CA GLN A 63 3.72 -3.03 -6.06
C GLN A 63 4.29 -2.04 -5.06
N LYS A 64 4.16 -0.73 -5.32
CA LYS A 64 4.61 0.32 -4.41
C LYS A 64 3.96 0.20 -3.04
N ILE A 65 2.62 0.11 -2.98
CA ILE A 65 1.93 0.00 -1.69
C ILE A 65 2.22 -1.35 -0.99
N SER A 66 2.47 -2.42 -1.75
CA SER A 66 2.86 -3.71 -1.17
C SER A 66 4.26 -3.67 -0.53
N GLY A 67 5.19 -2.93 -1.13
CA GLY A 67 6.51 -2.63 -0.55
C GLY A 67 6.37 -1.83 0.75
N LEU A 68 5.60 -0.73 0.71
CA LEU A 68 5.35 0.10 1.90
C LEU A 68 4.72 -0.69 3.06
N MET A 69 3.72 -1.54 2.79
CA MET A 69 3.11 -2.42 3.81
C MET A 69 4.09 -3.45 4.39
N SER A 70 5.12 -3.83 3.63
CA SER A 70 6.15 -4.78 4.05
C SER A 70 7.42 -4.08 4.58
N ASN A 71 7.41 -2.75 4.69
CA ASN A 71 8.55 -1.92 5.08
C ASN A 71 9.81 -2.15 4.21
N ILE A 72 9.62 -2.31 2.90
CA ILE A 72 10.71 -2.42 1.90
C ILE A 72 10.44 -1.46 0.73
N SER A 73 11.46 -1.21 -0.10
CA SER A 73 11.30 -0.36 -1.28
C SER A 73 10.43 -1.02 -2.36
N GLU A 74 9.96 -0.23 -3.33
CA GLU A 74 9.23 -0.77 -4.49
C GLU A 74 10.15 -1.67 -5.34
N GLU A 75 11.42 -1.31 -5.43
CA GLU A 75 12.47 -2.05 -6.13
C GLU A 75 12.72 -3.42 -5.47
N ASP A 76 12.90 -3.45 -4.15
CA ASP A 76 13.08 -4.71 -3.40
C ASP A 76 11.84 -5.61 -3.55
N PHE A 77 10.64 -5.01 -3.45
CA PHE A 77 9.41 -5.76 -3.65
C PHE A 77 9.35 -6.36 -5.07
N LYS A 78 9.71 -5.60 -6.10
CA LYS A 78 9.78 -6.10 -7.48
C LYS A 78 10.79 -7.22 -7.63
N GLU A 79 11.97 -7.10 -7.02
CA GLU A 79 13.00 -8.13 -7.05
C GLU A 79 12.50 -9.42 -6.40
N ILE A 80 11.87 -9.34 -5.21
CA ILE A 80 11.23 -10.49 -4.56
C ILE A 80 10.24 -11.15 -5.53
N MET A 81 9.38 -10.38 -6.19
CA MET A 81 8.38 -10.94 -7.11
C MET A 81 9.00 -11.58 -8.36
N VAL A 82 10.03 -10.96 -8.94
CA VAL A 82 10.76 -11.51 -10.11
C VAL A 82 11.51 -12.79 -9.75
N THR A 83 12.03 -12.86 -8.53
CA THR A 83 12.78 -14.01 -8.02
C THR A 83 11.87 -15.10 -7.43
N GLY A 84 10.60 -15.16 -7.81
CA GLY A 84 9.68 -16.25 -7.43
C GLY A 84 8.82 -15.96 -6.19
N GLY A 85 8.87 -14.75 -5.65
CA GLY A 85 7.99 -14.28 -4.58
C GLY A 85 8.42 -14.73 -3.18
N LYS A 86 7.44 -14.73 -2.28
CA LYS A 86 7.61 -15.16 -0.89
C LYS A 86 7.31 -16.67 -0.74
N ASP A 87 7.94 -17.30 0.24
CA ASP A 87 7.63 -18.66 0.66
C ASP A 87 6.36 -18.72 1.53
N GLU A 88 6.05 -19.89 2.06
CA GLU A 88 4.87 -20.11 2.93
C GLU A 88 4.98 -19.38 4.28
N MET A 89 6.20 -19.03 4.70
CA MET A 89 6.48 -18.30 5.94
C MET A 89 6.53 -16.78 5.70
N GLY A 90 6.46 -16.32 4.45
CA GLY A 90 6.52 -14.92 4.08
C GLY A 90 7.92 -14.37 3.80
N ASN A 91 8.95 -15.23 3.76
CA ASN A 91 10.32 -14.84 3.44
C ASN A 91 10.55 -14.83 1.92
N PRO A 92 11.42 -13.94 1.38
CA PRO A 92 11.83 -14.01 -0.03
C PRO A 92 12.46 -15.36 -0.38
N ARG A 93 11.98 -16.02 -1.45
CA ARG A 93 12.46 -17.37 -1.81
C ARG A 93 13.92 -17.42 -2.26
N HIS A 94 14.45 -16.33 -2.83
CA HIS A 94 15.70 -16.36 -3.60
C HIS A 94 16.73 -15.29 -3.23
N MET A 95 16.59 -14.58 -2.09
CA MET A 95 17.63 -13.67 -1.57
C MET A 95 18.90 -14.38 -1.05
N ASN A 96 19.02 -15.70 -1.19
CA ASN A 96 20.14 -16.51 -0.70
C ASN A 96 21.13 -16.96 -1.81
N ARG A 97 21.33 -16.18 -2.89
CA ARG A 97 22.27 -16.60 -3.97
C ARG A 97 23.60 -15.87 -4.06
N ASN A 98 23.81 -14.80 -3.29
CA ASN A 98 25.02 -13.97 -3.42
C ASN A 98 25.97 -14.03 -2.20
N ILE A 99 25.76 -14.95 -1.25
CA ILE A 99 26.64 -15.09 -0.07
C ILE A 99 27.62 -16.27 -0.23
N GLU A 100 27.43 -17.18 -1.19
CA GLU A 100 28.29 -18.37 -1.34
C GLU A 100 29.38 -18.28 -2.43
N GLU A 101 29.55 -17.16 -3.14
CA GLU A 101 30.55 -17.05 -4.23
C GLU A 101 31.84 -16.28 -3.90
N ASN A 102 32.12 -15.93 -2.63
CA ASN A 102 33.33 -15.17 -2.26
C ASN A 102 34.26 -15.84 -1.24
N ASP A 103 34.17 -17.16 -1.05
CA ASP A 103 35.17 -17.94 -0.31
C ASP A 103 35.86 -18.95 -1.27
N GLU A 104 36.72 -18.44 -2.17
CA GLU A 104 37.86 -19.17 -2.75
C GLU A 104 39.13 -18.33 -2.67
#